data_AF-A0A852FX67-F1
#
_entry.id   AF-A0A852FX67-F1
#
_cell.length_a   1.000
_cell.length_b   1.000
_cell.length_c   1.000
_cell.angle_alpha   90.00
_cell.angle_beta   90.00
_cell.angle_gamma   90.00
#
_symmetry.space_group_name_H-M   'P 1'
#
loop_
_entity.id
_entity.type
_entity.pdbx_description
1 polymer ?
#
loop_
_entity_poly.entity_id
_entity_poly.type
_entity_poly.pdbx_seq_one_letter_code
_entity_poly.pdbx_strand_id
1 'polypeptide(L)'
;DFEGTTIGLAFLKSICSDLYSAGIIQDHNRNEVAVAATMAHEMGHNLGMSHDTEACSCNDDICIMTDTVSSVIPKEFSSCSLQSFEKFMLADMPECLTNVPELSSIIAPASCGNGFLEKGEECDCGTPEECTNECCDPESCKLSSGAACAHGDCCENCQFKQSGSVCRAVKHDCDLAEMCTGRSPSCPEDRFRVNGHPCNFGEGYCYKGTCPTRDSQCKATFGPQATDGAASCYRVNERGTYYGYCRKEQGTHLPCKKKDKMCGKLYCSGGREMPRDGSLLSFNSCKGSFSRSGEDPGMILDGTKCGNGMVCSHGECVQAEEVFRSTNCSAKCSGHAVCDHELQCQCEEGWAPPNCDSSS
;
A
#
# COMPACT_ATOMS: atom_id res chain seq x y z
N ASP A 1 -19.65 8.29 -27.90
CA ASP A 1 -18.41 8.36 -28.70
C ASP A 1 -17.65 9.61 -28.34
N PHE A 2 -16.35 9.47 -28.13
CA PHE A 2 -15.47 10.62 -27.91
C PHE A 2 -15.34 11.46 -29.18
N GLU A 3 -14.94 12.72 -29.03
CA GLU A 3 -14.57 13.55 -30.17
C GLU A 3 -13.19 13.12 -30.71
N GLY A 4 -13.07 13.06 -32.05
CA GLY A 4 -11.80 12.74 -32.72
C GLY A 4 -11.51 11.24 -32.78
N THR A 5 -10.23 10.89 -32.63
CA THR A 5 -9.72 9.50 -32.73
C THR A 5 -9.51 8.83 -31.37
N THR A 6 -9.85 9.52 -30.28
CA THR A 6 -9.72 9.02 -28.92
C THR A 6 -10.72 7.89 -28.69
N ILE A 7 -10.27 6.76 -28.16
CA ILE A 7 -11.12 5.61 -27.83
C ILE A 7 -11.04 5.22 -26.34
N GLY A 8 -10.16 5.88 -25.59
CA GLY A 8 -10.00 5.72 -24.15
C GLY A 8 -9.21 6.88 -23.57
N LEU A 9 -9.29 7.05 -22.25
CA LEU A 9 -8.47 8.00 -21.50
C LEU A 9 -8.31 7.56 -20.04
N ALA A 10 -7.08 7.56 -19.54
CA ALA A 10 -6.76 7.28 -18.14
C ALA A 10 -5.72 8.25 -17.59
N PHE A 11 -5.72 8.40 -16.26
CA PHE A 11 -4.66 9.13 -15.58
C PHE A 11 -3.38 8.28 -15.49
N LEU A 12 -2.23 8.92 -15.73
CA LEU A 12 -0.93 8.25 -15.65
C LEU A 12 -0.48 8.10 -14.19
N LYS A 13 0.02 6.90 -13.81
CA LYS A 13 0.58 6.61 -12.46
C LYS A 13 -0.40 6.89 -11.32
N SER A 14 -1.65 6.51 -11.52
CA SER A 14 -2.74 6.90 -10.63
C SER A 14 -3.42 5.74 -9.92
N ILE A 15 -2.99 4.49 -10.17
CA ILE A 15 -3.53 3.33 -9.46
C ILE A 15 -3.46 3.56 -7.94
N CYS A 16 -4.50 3.13 -7.21
CA CYS A 16 -4.71 3.37 -5.77
C CYS A 16 -5.08 4.81 -5.36
N SER A 17 -5.09 5.79 -6.27
CA SER A 17 -5.59 7.12 -5.93
C SER A 17 -7.11 7.16 -5.83
N ASP A 18 -7.63 7.66 -4.70
CA ASP A 18 -9.07 7.87 -4.48
C ASP A 18 -9.74 8.77 -5.53
N LEU A 19 -8.97 9.65 -6.19
CA LEU A 19 -9.49 10.61 -7.17
C LEU A 19 -9.12 10.28 -8.61
N TYR A 20 -8.00 9.59 -8.82
CA TYR A 20 -7.38 9.44 -10.14
C TYR A 20 -7.24 7.99 -10.60
N SER A 21 -7.52 6.98 -9.76
CA SER A 21 -7.44 5.55 -10.11
C SER A 21 -8.63 5.13 -11.01
N ALA A 22 -8.72 5.72 -12.19
CA ALA A 22 -9.80 5.53 -13.13
C ALA A 22 -9.31 5.69 -14.58
N GLY A 23 -10.08 5.06 -15.48
CA GLY A 23 -10.01 5.23 -16.93
C GLY A 23 -11.40 5.14 -17.52
N ILE A 24 -11.59 5.74 -18.70
CA ILE A 24 -12.81 5.66 -19.48
C ILE A 24 -12.50 4.98 -20.82
N ILE A 25 -13.33 4.04 -21.23
CA ILE A 25 -13.15 3.24 -22.44
C ILE A 25 -14.42 3.35 -23.29
N GLN A 26 -14.25 3.64 -24.58
CA GLN A 26 -15.34 3.58 -25.54
C GLN A 26 -15.52 2.13 -26.01
N ASP A 27 -16.76 1.64 -26.05
CA ASP A 27 -17.12 0.38 -26.69
C ASP A 27 -17.13 0.56 -28.23
N HIS A 28 -15.94 0.68 -28.82
CA HIS A 28 -15.75 1.16 -30.20
C HIS A 28 -15.77 0.05 -31.26
N ASN A 29 -15.77 -1.22 -30.86
CA ASN A 29 -15.63 -2.35 -31.77
C ASN A 29 -16.54 -3.51 -31.36
N ARG A 30 -17.12 -4.21 -32.35
CA ARG A 30 -17.92 -5.42 -32.11
C ARG A 30 -17.08 -6.61 -31.64
N ASN A 31 -15.78 -6.59 -31.88
CA ASN A 31 -14.84 -7.57 -31.35
C ASN A 31 -14.44 -7.15 -29.94
N GLU A 32 -14.89 -7.90 -28.94
CA GLU A 32 -14.63 -7.67 -27.53
C GLU A 32 -13.13 -7.64 -27.19
N VAL A 33 -12.29 -8.38 -27.94
CA VAL A 33 -10.84 -8.40 -27.73
C VAL A 33 -10.21 -7.05 -28.09
N ALA A 34 -10.75 -6.35 -29.08
CA ALA A 34 -10.27 -5.02 -29.44
C ALA A 34 -10.60 -3.98 -28.35
N VAL A 35 -11.77 -4.10 -27.72
CA VAL A 35 -12.17 -3.24 -26.59
C VAL A 35 -11.37 -3.60 -25.34
N ALA A 36 -11.10 -4.88 -25.10
CA ALA A 36 -10.23 -5.35 -24.03
C ALA A 36 -8.79 -4.83 -24.19
N ALA A 37 -8.25 -4.77 -25.41
CA ALA A 37 -6.94 -4.17 -25.68
C ALA A 37 -6.91 -2.67 -25.34
N THR A 38 -8.01 -1.93 -25.60
CA THR A 38 -8.14 -0.53 -25.16
C THR A 38 -8.21 -0.43 -23.64
N MET A 39 -8.94 -1.31 -22.96
CA MET A 39 -8.96 -1.36 -21.51
C MET A 39 -7.56 -1.63 -20.92
N ALA A 40 -6.81 -2.57 -21.50
CA ALA A 40 -5.44 -2.87 -21.12
C ALA A 40 -4.51 -1.67 -21.34
N HIS A 41 -4.68 -0.91 -22.44
CA HIS A 41 -3.95 0.33 -22.69
C HIS A 41 -4.19 1.38 -21.60
N GLU A 42 -5.46 1.64 -21.26
CA GLU A 42 -5.81 2.63 -20.24
C GLU A 42 -5.37 2.20 -18.84
N MET A 43 -5.49 0.92 -18.49
CA MET A 43 -4.93 0.38 -17.25
C MET A 43 -3.40 0.47 -17.24
N GLY A 44 -2.74 0.31 -18.40
CA GLY A 44 -1.31 0.55 -18.59
C GLY A 44 -0.90 1.95 -18.15
N HIS A 45 -1.66 3.00 -18.53
CA HIS A 45 -1.44 4.36 -18.03
C HIS A 45 -1.61 4.45 -16.51
N ASN A 46 -2.68 3.89 -15.93
CA ASN A 46 -2.86 3.89 -14.47
C ASN A 46 -1.68 3.22 -13.74
N LEU A 47 -1.12 2.15 -14.35
CA LEU A 47 0.06 1.40 -13.91
C LEU A 47 1.40 2.04 -14.33
N GLY A 48 1.37 3.26 -14.85
CA GLY A 48 2.55 4.09 -15.10
C GLY A 48 3.28 3.86 -16.42
N MET A 49 2.71 3.08 -17.33
CA MET A 49 3.22 2.88 -18.68
C MET A 49 2.93 4.10 -19.56
N SER A 50 3.90 4.54 -20.34
CA SER A 50 3.73 5.59 -21.35
C SER A 50 3.61 4.97 -22.74
N HIS A 51 3.18 5.76 -23.73
CA HIS A 51 3.12 5.30 -25.11
C HIS A 51 4.48 4.83 -25.64
N ASP A 52 4.43 3.86 -26.55
CA ASP A 52 5.59 3.34 -27.24
C ASP A 52 6.20 4.40 -28.18
N THR A 53 7.53 4.32 -28.37
CA THR A 53 8.29 5.17 -29.29
C THR A 53 9.07 4.29 -30.27
N GLU A 54 9.69 4.87 -31.29
CA GLU A 54 10.53 4.13 -32.25
C GLU A 54 11.69 3.35 -31.61
N ALA A 55 12.10 3.70 -30.39
CA ALA A 55 13.14 2.98 -29.66
C ALA A 55 12.64 1.71 -28.95
N CYS A 56 11.33 1.50 -28.89
CA CYS A 56 10.71 0.38 -28.17
C CYS A 56 10.69 -0.86 -29.04
N SER A 57 11.14 -1.99 -28.48
CA SER A 57 11.01 -3.30 -29.12
C SER A 57 9.65 -3.93 -28.80
N CYS A 58 8.97 -4.41 -29.84
CA CYS A 58 7.72 -5.16 -29.80
C CYS A 58 7.90 -6.44 -30.65
N ASN A 59 7.43 -7.60 -30.18
CA ASN A 59 7.53 -8.84 -30.96
C ASN A 59 6.56 -8.86 -32.15
N ASP A 60 5.43 -8.18 -31.99
CA ASP A 60 4.43 -7.94 -33.03
C ASP A 60 4.62 -6.56 -33.70
N ASP A 61 3.90 -6.32 -34.79
CA ASP A 61 3.91 -5.04 -35.51
C ASP A 61 3.41 -3.86 -34.64
N ILE A 62 2.56 -4.14 -33.65
CA ILE A 62 2.01 -3.17 -32.71
C ILE A 62 1.94 -3.78 -31.30
N CYS A 63 2.11 -2.93 -30.29
CA CYS A 63 2.02 -3.31 -28.88
C CYS A 63 0.86 -2.56 -28.20
N ILE A 64 0.44 -3.02 -27.02
CA ILE A 64 -0.72 -2.46 -26.30
C ILE A 64 -0.59 -0.94 -26.09
N MET A 65 0.61 -0.44 -25.82
CA MET A 65 0.87 1.00 -25.57
C MET A 65 1.20 1.81 -26.83
N THR A 66 0.96 1.26 -28.02
CA THR A 66 1.06 2.04 -29.27
C THR A 66 0.02 3.17 -29.26
N ASP A 67 0.40 4.38 -29.65
CA ASP A 67 -0.41 5.60 -29.53
C ASP A 67 -1.50 5.75 -30.61
N THR A 68 -1.62 4.76 -31.50
CA THR A 68 -2.53 4.75 -32.63
C THR A 68 -3.33 3.46 -32.68
N VAL A 69 -4.61 3.60 -33.03
CA VAL A 69 -5.51 2.46 -33.22
C VAL A 69 -5.26 1.85 -34.60
N SER A 70 -5.07 0.54 -34.63
CA SER A 70 -4.82 -0.24 -35.85
C SER A 70 -5.94 -1.26 -36.08
N SER A 71 -6.01 -1.83 -37.29
CA SER A 71 -6.84 -3.01 -37.57
C SER A 71 -6.28 -4.28 -36.94
N VAL A 72 -4.98 -4.28 -36.62
CA VAL A 72 -4.35 -5.34 -35.83
C VAL A 72 -4.73 -5.09 -34.37
N ILE A 73 -5.08 -6.15 -33.63
CA ILE A 73 -5.43 -6.06 -32.21
C ILE A 73 -4.16 -6.43 -31.42
N PRO A 74 -3.57 -5.50 -30.65
CA PRO A 74 -2.36 -5.78 -29.90
C PRO A 74 -2.66 -6.72 -28.72
N LYS A 75 -1.71 -7.60 -28.40
CA LYS A 75 -1.82 -8.56 -27.29
C LYS A 75 -0.64 -8.54 -26.33
N GLU A 76 0.45 -7.88 -26.71
CA GLU A 76 1.68 -7.84 -25.93
C GLU A 76 2.07 -6.39 -25.56
N PHE A 77 2.75 -6.26 -24.44
CA PHE A 77 3.38 -5.01 -24.01
C PHE A 77 4.79 -4.90 -24.61
N SER A 78 5.22 -3.66 -24.91
CA SER A 78 6.57 -3.43 -25.41
C SER A 78 7.61 -3.49 -24.30
N SER A 79 8.88 -3.62 -24.69
CA SER A 79 10.02 -3.45 -23.77
C SER A 79 9.99 -2.13 -22.97
N CYS A 80 9.52 -1.03 -23.56
CA CYS A 80 9.39 0.26 -22.87
C CYS A 80 8.25 0.28 -21.86
N SER A 81 7.13 -0.39 -22.18
CA SER A 81 5.99 -0.49 -21.27
C SER A 81 6.40 -1.24 -20.00
N LEU A 82 7.09 -2.38 -20.15
CA LEU A 82 7.60 -3.18 -19.03
C LEU A 82 8.59 -2.38 -18.15
N GLN A 83 9.52 -1.65 -18.77
CA GLN A 83 10.46 -0.81 -18.02
C GLN A 83 9.76 0.35 -17.28
N SER A 84 8.73 0.94 -17.89
CA SER A 84 7.95 2.02 -17.27
C SER A 84 7.17 1.52 -16.06
N PHE A 85 6.55 0.34 -16.19
CA PHE A 85 5.86 -0.34 -15.10
C PHE A 85 6.80 -0.67 -13.94
N GLU A 86 7.93 -1.33 -14.22
CA GLU A 86 8.93 -1.69 -13.18
C GLU A 86 9.39 -0.44 -12.43
N LYS A 87 9.72 0.64 -13.15
CA LYS A 87 10.15 1.90 -12.54
C LYS A 87 9.06 2.52 -11.66
N PHE A 88 7.79 2.43 -12.06
CA PHE A 88 6.68 2.93 -11.26
C PHE A 88 6.47 2.09 -10.00
N MET A 89 6.45 0.77 -10.12
CA MET A 89 6.30 -0.15 -8.98
C MET A 89 7.42 0.02 -7.95
N LEU A 90 8.67 0.19 -8.40
CA LEU A 90 9.81 0.42 -7.51
C LEU A 90 9.82 1.81 -6.85
N ALA A 91 9.31 2.83 -7.54
CA ALA A 91 9.34 4.20 -7.03
C ALA A 91 8.20 4.52 -6.06
N ASP A 92 7.00 3.99 -6.34
CA ASP A 92 5.77 4.38 -5.65
C ASP A 92 5.16 3.25 -4.81
N MET A 93 5.50 1.98 -5.08
CA MET A 93 5.02 0.78 -4.38
C MET A 93 3.53 0.86 -3.96
N PRO A 94 2.61 0.87 -4.92
CA PRO A 94 1.17 1.07 -4.66
C PRO A 94 0.61 -0.03 -3.75
N GLU A 95 0.36 0.29 -2.48
CA GLU A 95 -0.04 -0.67 -1.45
C GLU A 95 -1.33 -1.42 -1.79
N CYS A 96 -2.29 -0.79 -2.49
CA CYS A 96 -3.58 -1.41 -2.84
C CYS A 96 -3.48 -2.54 -3.89
N LEU A 97 -2.29 -2.75 -4.48
CA LEU A 97 -2.04 -3.87 -5.41
C LEU A 97 -1.42 -5.08 -4.71
N THR A 98 -1.19 -5.01 -3.39
CA THR A 98 -0.54 -6.08 -2.63
C THR A 98 -1.52 -7.08 -2.01
N ASN A 99 -2.81 -6.75 -1.96
CA ASN A 99 -3.84 -7.63 -1.43
C ASN A 99 -4.50 -8.44 -2.54
N VAL A 100 -4.47 -9.76 -2.42
CA VAL A 100 -5.24 -10.67 -3.28
C VAL A 100 -6.70 -10.60 -2.85
N PRO A 101 -7.67 -10.40 -3.77
CA PRO A 101 -9.08 -10.31 -3.41
C PRO A 101 -9.62 -11.66 -2.92
N GLU A 102 -10.58 -11.61 -2.00
CA GLU A 102 -11.28 -12.79 -1.50
C GLU A 102 -12.02 -13.52 -2.62
N LEU A 103 -11.95 -14.85 -2.66
CA LEU A 103 -12.58 -15.67 -3.71
C LEU A 103 -14.08 -15.38 -3.87
N SER A 104 -14.77 -15.11 -2.77
CA SER A 104 -16.20 -14.79 -2.76
C SER A 104 -16.54 -13.41 -3.35
N SER A 105 -15.56 -12.53 -3.51
CA SER A 105 -15.74 -11.18 -4.06
C SER A 105 -15.66 -11.14 -5.59
N ILE A 106 -15.12 -12.19 -6.22
CA ILE A 106 -15.02 -12.31 -7.67
C ILE A 106 -16.39 -12.62 -8.24
N ILE A 107 -16.93 -11.69 -9.01
CA ILE A 107 -18.25 -11.83 -9.66
C ILE A 107 -18.18 -12.50 -11.04
N ALA A 108 -16.97 -12.61 -11.61
CA ALA A 108 -16.77 -13.29 -12.89
C ALA A 108 -17.04 -14.81 -12.74
N PRO A 109 -17.57 -15.48 -13.77
CA PRO A 109 -17.63 -16.94 -13.79
C PRO A 109 -16.21 -17.53 -13.76
N ALA A 110 -16.01 -18.56 -12.95
CA ALA A 110 -14.73 -19.26 -12.86
C ALA A 110 -14.29 -19.83 -14.22
N SER A 111 -13.01 -19.67 -14.55
CA SER A 111 -12.42 -20.09 -15.82
C SER A 111 -11.05 -20.72 -15.62
N CYS A 112 -11.06 -22.04 -15.40
CA CYS A 112 -9.85 -22.84 -15.29
C CYS A 112 -8.83 -22.59 -16.41
N GLY A 113 -7.59 -22.35 -16.01
CA GLY A 113 -6.43 -22.10 -16.86
C GLY A 113 -6.09 -20.62 -17.03
N ASN A 114 -6.71 -19.72 -16.25
CA ASN A 114 -6.43 -18.28 -16.30
C ASN A 114 -5.36 -17.85 -15.27
N GLY A 115 -4.81 -18.80 -14.50
CA GLY A 115 -3.78 -18.55 -13.48
C GLY A 115 -4.32 -17.90 -12.20
N PHE A 116 -5.63 -17.85 -12.03
CA PHE A 116 -6.28 -17.21 -10.90
C PHE A 116 -7.24 -18.17 -10.23
N LEU A 117 -6.99 -18.48 -8.96
CA LEU A 117 -7.86 -19.39 -8.23
C LEU A 117 -9.26 -18.78 -8.11
N GLU A 118 -10.27 -19.48 -8.60
CA GLU A 118 -11.67 -19.04 -8.54
C GLU A 118 -12.57 -20.04 -7.81
N LYS A 119 -13.83 -19.63 -7.55
CA LYS A 119 -14.77 -20.47 -6.82
C LYS A 119 -15.10 -21.75 -7.60
N GLY A 120 -14.69 -22.90 -7.05
CA GLY A 120 -14.94 -24.24 -7.60
C GLY A 120 -13.66 -24.98 -8.00
N GLU A 121 -12.57 -24.24 -8.15
CA GLU A 121 -11.22 -24.73 -8.40
C GLU A 121 -10.49 -25.01 -7.08
N GLU A 122 -9.49 -25.88 -7.13
CA GLU A 122 -8.60 -26.13 -5.98
C GLU A 122 -7.21 -25.55 -6.22
N CYS A 123 -6.87 -25.30 -7.48
CA CYS A 123 -5.64 -24.67 -7.94
C CYS A 123 -5.84 -24.17 -9.38
N ASP A 124 -5.08 -23.16 -9.80
CA ASP A 124 -4.99 -22.77 -11.21
C ASP A 124 -3.55 -22.29 -11.48
N CYS A 125 -2.84 -22.96 -12.38
CA CYS A 125 -1.46 -22.67 -12.76
C CYS A 125 -1.32 -22.13 -14.19
N GLY A 126 -2.44 -21.69 -14.80
CA GLY A 126 -2.49 -21.27 -16.18
C GLY A 126 -2.80 -22.42 -17.15
N THR A 127 -2.48 -22.22 -18.42
CA THR A 127 -2.74 -23.21 -19.48
C THR A 127 -1.85 -24.46 -19.32
N PRO A 128 -2.22 -25.60 -19.93
CA PRO A 128 -1.37 -26.80 -19.93
C PRO A 128 0.04 -26.56 -20.50
N GLU A 129 0.19 -25.61 -21.43
CA GLU A 129 1.48 -25.26 -22.04
C GLU A 129 2.37 -24.43 -21.10
N GLU A 130 1.79 -23.63 -20.21
CA GLU A 130 2.50 -22.71 -19.31
C GLU A 130 2.68 -23.27 -17.89
N CYS A 131 1.81 -24.20 -17.48
CA CYS A 131 1.80 -24.74 -16.12
C CYS A 131 3.07 -25.56 -15.84
N THR A 132 3.85 -25.10 -14.87
CA THR A 132 5.04 -25.79 -14.35
C THR A 132 4.83 -26.39 -12.96
N ASN A 133 3.61 -26.26 -12.42
CA ASN A 133 3.28 -26.67 -11.06
C ASN A 133 2.75 -28.11 -11.03
N GLU A 134 3.60 -29.06 -10.64
CA GLU A 134 3.23 -30.49 -10.57
C GLU A 134 2.11 -30.80 -9.56
N CYS A 135 1.81 -29.87 -8.65
CA CYS A 135 0.77 -30.02 -7.64
C CYS A 135 -0.63 -29.72 -8.18
N CYS A 136 -0.75 -29.15 -9.39
CA CYS A 136 -2.00 -28.77 -10.00
C CYS A 136 -2.18 -29.45 -11.37
N ASP A 137 -3.37 -29.98 -11.62
CA ASP A 137 -3.75 -30.45 -12.95
C ASP A 137 -4.33 -29.26 -13.75
N PRO A 138 -3.62 -28.75 -14.78
CA PRO A 138 -4.04 -27.58 -15.55
C PRO A 138 -5.29 -27.84 -16.41
N GLU A 139 -5.67 -29.09 -16.68
CA GLU A 139 -6.89 -29.38 -17.44
C GLU A 139 -8.15 -29.32 -16.57
N SER A 140 -8.02 -29.63 -15.27
CA SER A 140 -9.17 -29.77 -14.36
C SER A 140 -9.21 -28.75 -13.23
N CYS A 141 -8.12 -27.99 -13.01
CA CYS A 141 -7.94 -27.08 -11.89
C CYS A 141 -8.17 -27.76 -10.53
N LYS A 142 -7.67 -28.99 -10.44
CA LYS A 142 -7.71 -29.85 -9.26
C LYS A 142 -6.32 -30.18 -8.77
N LEU A 143 -6.20 -30.41 -7.47
CA LEU A 143 -4.94 -30.83 -6.90
C LEU A 143 -4.55 -32.21 -7.43
N SER A 144 -3.27 -32.35 -7.77
CA SER A 144 -2.66 -33.62 -8.12
C SER A 144 -2.79 -34.63 -6.98
N SER A 145 -2.76 -35.92 -7.31
CA SER A 145 -2.88 -36.99 -6.31
C SER A 145 -1.78 -36.87 -5.24
N GLY A 146 -2.20 -36.74 -3.97
CA GLY A 146 -1.30 -36.59 -2.83
C GLY A 146 -0.89 -35.15 -2.51
N ALA A 147 -1.26 -34.16 -3.33
CA ALA A 147 -1.05 -32.76 -3.04
C ALA A 147 -2.08 -32.25 -2.01
N ALA A 148 -1.61 -31.49 -1.03
CA ALA A 148 -2.43 -30.74 -0.08
C ALA A 148 -2.60 -29.27 -0.51
N CYS A 149 -1.69 -28.77 -1.35
CA CYS A 149 -1.69 -27.42 -1.89
C CYS A 149 -0.96 -27.37 -3.23
N ALA A 150 -1.21 -26.31 -3.99
CA ALA A 150 -0.45 -25.99 -5.19
C ALA A 150 0.14 -24.57 -5.16
N HIS A 151 -0.54 -23.61 -4.53
CA HIS A 151 -0.14 -22.20 -4.51
C HIS A 151 -0.05 -21.68 -3.08
N GLY A 152 0.48 -20.46 -2.92
CA GLY A 152 0.55 -19.74 -1.64
C GLY A 152 1.89 -19.87 -0.90
N ASP A 153 2.22 -18.85 -0.09
CA ASP A 153 3.51 -18.74 0.59
C ASP A 153 3.77 -19.85 1.64
N CYS A 154 2.71 -20.55 2.06
CA CYS A 154 2.74 -21.68 2.97
C CYS A 154 2.59 -23.04 2.27
N CYS A 155 2.81 -23.10 0.96
CA CYS A 155 2.93 -24.34 0.21
C CYS A 155 4.39 -24.64 -0.14
N GLU A 156 4.84 -25.87 0.11
CA GLU A 156 6.18 -26.35 -0.27
C GLU A 156 6.09 -27.83 -0.66
N ASN A 157 6.62 -28.19 -1.83
CA ASN A 157 6.58 -29.56 -2.35
C ASN A 157 5.17 -30.19 -2.31
N CYS A 158 4.17 -29.43 -2.75
CA CYS A 158 2.75 -29.79 -2.73
C CYS A 158 2.14 -30.08 -1.33
N GLN A 159 2.84 -29.72 -0.25
CA GLN A 159 2.40 -29.89 1.13
C GLN A 159 2.37 -28.56 1.87
N PHE A 160 1.54 -28.46 2.91
CA PHE A 160 1.59 -27.30 3.79
C PHE A 160 2.93 -27.24 4.50
N LYS A 161 3.55 -26.05 4.49
CA LYS A 161 4.75 -25.77 5.29
C LYS A 161 4.47 -26.03 6.77
N GLN A 162 5.50 -26.43 7.50
CA GLN A 162 5.38 -26.70 8.94
C GLN A 162 4.84 -25.48 9.69
N SER A 163 4.01 -25.72 10.71
CA SER A 163 3.52 -24.65 11.59
C SER A 163 4.69 -23.87 12.19
N GLY A 164 4.64 -22.54 12.13
CA GLY A 164 5.72 -21.66 12.60
C GLY A 164 6.77 -21.30 11.53
N SER A 165 6.67 -21.84 10.31
CA SER A 165 7.52 -21.40 9.18
C SER A 165 7.16 -19.97 8.80
N VAL A 166 8.14 -19.08 8.67
CA VAL A 166 7.92 -17.68 8.27
C VAL A 166 7.47 -17.64 6.81
N CYS A 167 6.29 -17.05 6.56
CA CYS A 167 5.78 -16.79 5.21
C CYS A 167 5.87 -15.31 4.84
N ARG A 168 5.81 -14.39 5.82
CA ARG A 168 6.10 -12.97 5.61
C ARG A 168 7.05 -12.47 6.68
N ALA A 169 8.18 -11.92 6.25
CA ALA A 169 9.18 -11.35 7.14
C ALA A 169 8.77 -9.95 7.65
N VAL A 170 9.34 -9.55 8.79
CA VAL A 170 9.20 -8.21 9.36
C VAL A 170 9.80 -7.16 8.41
N LYS A 171 9.03 -6.14 8.03
CA LYS A 171 9.49 -5.03 7.18
C LYS A 171 10.14 -3.89 7.96
N HIS A 172 9.66 -3.60 9.16
CA HIS A 172 10.13 -2.49 10.00
C HIS A 172 9.71 -2.66 11.47
N ASP A 173 10.18 -1.79 12.37
CA ASP A 173 9.92 -1.84 13.83
C ASP A 173 8.45 -2.02 14.24
N CYS A 174 7.52 -1.50 13.45
CA CYS A 174 6.08 -1.55 13.73
C CYS A 174 5.35 -2.74 13.13
N ASP A 175 6.08 -3.67 12.51
CA ASP A 175 5.54 -4.83 11.83
C ASP A 175 5.78 -6.11 12.65
N LEU A 176 5.00 -7.16 12.38
CA LEU A 176 5.25 -8.52 12.87
C LEU A 176 5.61 -9.42 11.68
N ALA A 177 6.11 -10.63 11.97
CA ALA A 177 6.25 -11.65 10.95
C ALA A 177 5.04 -12.58 11.03
N GLU A 178 4.55 -13.07 9.89
CA GLU A 178 3.52 -14.11 9.86
C GLU A 178 4.14 -15.46 9.61
N MET A 179 3.55 -16.44 10.29
CA MET A 179 3.97 -17.81 10.25
C MET A 179 2.85 -18.69 9.74
N CYS A 180 3.22 -19.66 8.91
CA CYS A 180 2.33 -20.69 8.44
C CYS A 180 1.69 -21.43 9.62
N THR A 181 0.42 -21.79 9.47
CA THR A 181 -0.35 -22.52 10.49
C THR A 181 -0.15 -24.03 10.40
N GLY A 182 0.49 -24.52 9.34
CA GLY A 182 0.59 -25.95 9.01
C GLY A 182 -0.70 -26.58 8.48
N ARG A 183 -1.73 -25.77 8.20
CA ARG A 183 -3.07 -26.25 7.79
C ARG A 183 -3.66 -25.48 6.61
N SER A 184 -2.97 -24.45 6.15
CA SER A 184 -3.40 -23.55 5.09
C SER A 184 -2.25 -23.33 4.12
N PRO A 185 -2.52 -23.24 2.81
CA PRO A 185 -1.52 -22.86 1.83
C PRO A 185 -1.21 -21.37 1.83
N SER A 186 -2.15 -20.55 2.30
CA SER A 186 -1.99 -19.09 2.37
C SER A 186 -1.28 -18.68 3.65
N CYS A 187 -0.42 -17.67 3.54
CA CYS A 187 0.07 -16.95 4.72
C CYS A 187 -1.12 -16.30 5.45
N PRO A 188 -1.16 -16.30 6.79
CA PRO A 188 -2.17 -15.54 7.53
C PRO A 188 -2.20 -14.05 7.16
N GLU A 189 -3.29 -13.38 7.50
CA GLU A 189 -3.43 -11.93 7.30
C GLU A 189 -2.26 -11.17 7.96
N ASP A 190 -1.78 -10.13 7.27
CA ASP A 190 -0.70 -9.24 7.74
C ASP A 190 -1.12 -8.57 9.06
N ARG A 191 -0.34 -8.82 10.11
CA ARG A 191 -0.51 -8.24 11.42
C ARG A 191 0.70 -7.40 11.77
N PHE A 192 0.43 -6.26 12.36
CA PHE A 192 1.47 -5.34 12.83
C PHE A 192 1.44 -5.17 14.34
N ARG A 193 2.50 -4.57 14.88
CA ARG A 193 2.66 -4.32 16.33
C ARG A 193 1.50 -3.50 16.86
N VAL A 194 1.13 -3.78 18.11
CA VAL A 194 0.13 -2.99 18.82
C VAL A 194 0.46 -1.49 18.81
N ASN A 195 -0.58 -0.65 18.67
CA ASN A 195 -0.44 0.79 18.77
C ASN A 195 0.26 1.16 20.10
N GLY A 196 1.19 2.11 20.06
CA GLY A 196 1.97 2.53 21.24
C GLY A 196 3.28 1.75 21.45
N HIS A 197 3.57 0.71 20.66
CA HIS A 197 4.89 0.09 20.68
C HIS A 197 5.98 1.11 20.29
N PRO A 198 7.07 1.29 21.06
CA PRO A 198 8.13 2.24 20.68
C PRO A 198 8.79 1.85 19.35
N CYS A 199 9.07 2.84 18.49
CA CYS A 199 9.70 2.62 17.19
C CYS A 199 10.73 3.71 16.88
N ASN A 200 11.57 3.48 15.86
CA ASN A 200 12.64 4.39 15.46
C ASN A 200 13.55 4.76 16.64
N PHE A 201 14.08 3.73 17.31
CA PHE A 201 14.93 3.86 18.51
C PHE A 201 14.30 4.68 19.66
N GLY A 202 12.96 4.67 19.76
CA GLY A 202 12.20 5.37 20.80
C GLY A 202 11.80 6.81 20.45
N GLU A 203 12.08 7.27 19.22
CA GLU A 203 11.67 8.58 18.73
C GLU A 203 10.19 8.64 18.32
N GLY A 204 9.54 7.50 18.17
CA GLY A 204 8.12 7.41 17.82
C GLY A 204 7.39 6.27 18.56
N TYR A 205 6.10 6.18 18.25
CA TYR A 205 5.24 5.08 18.67
C TYR A 205 4.53 4.52 17.45
N CYS A 206 4.42 3.20 17.35
CA CYS A 206 3.68 2.54 16.30
C CYS A 206 2.22 2.96 16.34
N TYR A 207 1.68 3.29 15.18
CA TYR A 207 0.28 3.64 15.02
C TYR A 207 -0.21 3.16 13.67
N LYS A 208 -1.18 2.24 13.69
CA LYS A 208 -1.76 1.60 12.49
C LYS A 208 -0.67 1.04 11.56
N GLY A 209 0.27 0.29 12.12
CA GLY A 209 1.35 -0.38 11.39
C GLY A 209 2.52 0.50 11.02
N THR A 210 2.40 1.83 11.12
CA THR A 210 3.47 2.76 10.76
C THR A 210 4.16 3.35 11.99
N CYS A 211 5.36 3.92 11.80
CA CYS A 211 6.04 4.73 12.82
C CYS A 211 5.93 6.23 12.46
N PRO A 212 4.82 6.91 12.78
CA PRO A 212 4.64 8.31 12.42
C PRO A 212 5.60 9.21 13.21
N THR A 213 6.45 9.94 12.48
CA THR A 213 7.31 10.99 13.03
C THR A 213 7.21 12.23 12.15
N ARG A 214 7.43 13.41 12.72
CA ARG A 214 7.48 14.65 11.93
C ARG A 214 8.57 14.60 10.86
N ASP A 215 9.70 13.96 11.16
CA ASP A 215 10.81 13.78 10.23
C ASP A 215 10.45 12.89 9.04
N SER A 216 9.84 11.72 9.29
CA SER A 216 9.37 10.83 8.22
C SER A 216 8.28 11.48 7.38
N GLN A 217 7.37 12.25 7.99
CA GLN A 217 6.37 13.01 7.25
C GLN A 217 7.01 14.10 6.39
N CYS A 218 8.02 14.82 6.90
CA CYS A 218 8.78 15.79 6.12
C CYS A 218 9.49 15.15 4.92
N LYS A 219 10.06 13.95 5.09
CA LYS A 219 10.67 13.18 4.00
C LYS A 219 9.66 12.76 2.95
N ALA A 220 8.46 12.33 3.35
CA ALA A 220 7.38 12.01 2.44
C ALA A 220 6.92 13.24 1.63
N THR A 221 6.79 14.40 2.29
CA THR A 221 6.32 15.63 1.64
C THR A 221 7.39 16.28 0.74
N PHE A 222 8.63 16.41 1.21
CA PHE A 222 9.68 17.20 0.53
C PHE A 222 10.86 16.35 0.02
N GLY A 223 10.81 15.03 0.15
CA GLY A 223 11.86 14.10 -0.29
C GLY A 223 12.89 13.76 0.80
N PRO A 224 13.78 12.79 0.54
CA PRO A 224 14.58 12.11 1.57
C PRO A 224 15.57 13.01 2.34
N GLN A 225 15.94 14.16 1.79
CA GLN A 225 16.83 15.14 2.44
C GLN A 225 16.08 16.15 3.34
N ALA A 226 14.76 16.05 3.43
CA ALA A 226 13.97 16.88 4.34
C ALA A 226 14.03 16.35 5.77
N THR A 227 13.89 17.26 6.73
CA THR A 227 13.92 16.99 8.16
C THR A 227 12.85 17.80 8.90
N ASP A 228 12.52 17.41 10.13
CA ASP A 228 11.64 18.17 11.02
C ASP A 228 12.13 19.62 11.17
N GLY A 229 11.19 20.57 11.14
CA GLY A 229 11.46 21.97 11.33
C GLY A 229 11.88 22.29 12.76
N ALA A 230 12.63 23.38 12.94
CA ALA A 230 12.99 23.85 14.27
C ALA A 230 11.73 24.18 15.09
N ALA A 231 11.82 24.02 16.43
CA ALA A 231 10.70 24.31 17.35
C ALA A 231 10.13 25.74 17.22
N SER A 232 10.89 26.69 16.66
CA SER A 232 10.42 28.04 16.33
C SER A 232 9.39 28.08 15.20
N CYS A 233 9.45 27.15 14.24
CA CYS A 233 8.50 27.05 13.12
C CYS A 233 7.07 26.82 13.65
N TYR A 234 6.93 25.97 14.66
CA TYR A 234 5.67 25.59 15.27
C TYR A 234 5.01 26.70 16.12
N ARG A 235 5.64 27.86 16.32
CA ARG A 235 4.98 29.01 16.98
C ARG A 235 3.84 29.58 16.13
N VAL A 236 3.89 29.39 14.81
CA VAL A 236 2.87 29.88 13.87
C VAL A 236 1.54 29.15 14.07
N ASN A 237 1.56 27.91 14.60
CA ASN A 237 0.37 27.14 14.91
C ASN A 237 -0.54 27.76 15.98
N GLU A 238 -0.01 28.67 16.81
CA GLU A 238 -0.76 29.40 17.84
C GLU A 238 -1.61 30.54 17.24
N ARG A 239 -1.53 30.82 15.92
CA ARG A 239 -2.19 31.97 15.27
C ARG A 239 -3.62 31.72 14.78
N GLY A 240 -3.98 30.47 14.45
CA GLY A 240 -5.32 30.16 13.91
C GLY A 240 -5.52 30.69 12.47
N THR A 241 -4.48 30.58 11.65
CA THR A 241 -4.50 30.96 10.22
C THR A 241 -4.56 29.72 9.35
N TYR A 242 -4.88 29.85 8.05
CA TYR A 242 -4.94 28.71 7.12
C TYR A 242 -3.62 27.92 7.00
N TYR A 243 -2.50 28.50 7.42
CA TYR A 243 -1.17 27.89 7.35
C TYR A 243 -0.55 27.65 8.74
N GLY A 244 -1.34 27.80 9.81
CA GLY A 244 -0.91 27.57 11.18
C GLY A 244 -2.11 27.46 12.12
N TYR A 245 -2.50 26.22 12.41
CA TYR A 245 -3.68 25.85 13.20
C TYR A 245 -3.58 24.40 13.68
N CYS A 246 -4.47 23.99 14.61
CA CYS A 246 -4.55 22.60 15.10
C CYS A 246 -5.79 21.86 14.61
N ARG A 247 -6.91 22.56 14.49
CA ARG A 247 -8.19 21.99 14.04
C ARG A 247 -8.89 22.94 13.09
N LYS A 248 -9.70 22.37 12.22
CA LYS A 248 -10.59 23.12 11.32
C LYS A 248 -12.02 22.70 11.59
N GLU A 249 -12.82 23.61 12.11
CA GLU A 249 -14.23 23.38 12.43
C GLU A 249 -15.10 24.29 11.58
N GLN A 250 -16.00 23.72 10.79
CA GLN A 250 -16.92 24.45 9.91
C GLN A 250 -16.22 25.51 9.04
N GLY A 251 -15.01 25.19 8.54
CA GLY A 251 -14.19 26.09 7.72
C GLY A 251 -13.32 27.09 8.49
N THR A 252 -13.48 27.19 9.81
CA THR A 252 -12.69 28.08 10.68
C THR A 252 -11.44 27.37 11.20
N HIS A 253 -10.29 28.02 11.07
CA HIS A 253 -9.00 27.51 11.57
C HIS A 253 -8.83 27.87 13.04
N LEU A 254 -8.80 26.85 13.91
CA LEU A 254 -8.66 27.04 15.34
C LEU A 254 -7.17 27.09 15.75
N PRO A 255 -6.73 28.14 16.47
CA PRO A 255 -5.37 28.24 16.95
C PRO A 255 -5.04 27.11 17.93
N CYS A 256 -3.81 26.64 17.89
CA CYS A 256 -3.32 25.67 18.86
C CYS A 256 -3.15 26.29 20.25
N LYS A 257 -3.41 25.52 21.30
CA LYS A 257 -2.89 25.85 22.63
C LYS A 257 -1.38 25.66 22.63
N LYS A 258 -0.68 26.35 23.54
CA LYS A 258 0.79 26.28 23.64
C LYS A 258 1.34 24.85 23.76
N LYS A 259 0.63 23.97 24.47
CA LYS A 259 0.98 22.55 24.63
C LYS A 259 0.74 21.69 23.37
N ASP A 260 -0.14 22.14 22.48
CA ASP A 260 -0.63 21.37 21.33
C ASP A 260 0.01 21.79 20.01
N LYS A 261 0.83 22.87 20.01
CA LYS A 261 1.43 23.43 18.78
C LYS A 261 2.28 22.45 17.98
N MET A 262 2.77 21.38 18.60
CA MET A 262 3.53 20.29 17.97
C MET A 262 2.62 19.18 17.38
N CYS A 263 1.30 19.41 17.34
CA CYS A 263 0.28 18.56 16.74
C CYS A 263 -0.60 19.31 15.72
N GLY A 264 -0.21 20.53 15.33
CA GLY A 264 -0.89 21.32 14.32
C GLY A 264 -0.33 21.10 12.92
N LYS A 265 -0.09 22.18 12.18
CA LYS A 265 0.63 22.13 10.89
C LYS A 265 2.06 21.62 11.06
N LEU A 266 2.47 20.77 10.13
CA LEU A 266 3.83 20.30 9.98
C LEU A 266 4.69 21.38 9.33
N TYR A 267 5.90 21.55 9.85
CA TYR A 267 6.93 22.37 9.22
C TYR A 267 8.23 21.59 9.11
N CYS A 268 8.90 21.75 7.98
CA CYS A 268 10.08 21.00 7.58
C CYS A 268 11.24 21.95 7.22
N SER A 269 12.43 21.38 7.07
CA SER A 269 13.61 22.05 6.52
C SER A 269 14.40 21.10 5.59
N GLY A 270 15.17 21.61 4.63
CA GLY A 270 15.93 20.80 3.67
C GLY A 270 15.08 20.00 2.67
N GLY A 271 15.66 19.34 1.68
CA GLY A 271 14.93 18.63 0.61
C GLY A 271 14.40 19.53 -0.52
N ARG A 272 13.48 19.01 -1.33
CA ARG A 272 12.93 19.68 -2.54
C ARG A 272 12.21 20.98 -2.21
N GLU A 273 12.24 21.95 -3.12
CA GLU A 273 11.60 23.25 -2.94
C GLU A 273 10.07 23.14 -2.84
N MET A 274 9.45 22.41 -3.76
CA MET A 274 8.00 22.20 -3.81
C MET A 274 7.60 20.91 -3.07
N PRO A 275 6.45 20.90 -2.36
CA PRO A 275 5.92 19.69 -1.76
C PRO A 275 5.39 18.72 -2.82
N ARG A 276 5.34 17.42 -2.51
CA ARG A 276 4.73 16.38 -3.36
C ARG A 276 3.23 16.63 -3.54
N ASP A 277 2.56 17.18 -2.53
CA ASP A 277 1.14 17.51 -2.54
C ASP A 277 0.88 18.87 -1.85
N GLY A 278 -0.11 19.60 -2.35
CA GLY A 278 -0.52 20.91 -1.86
C GLY A 278 0.31 22.09 -2.39
N SER A 279 0.07 23.27 -1.83
CA SER A 279 0.80 24.50 -2.14
C SER A 279 1.92 24.77 -1.14
N LEU A 280 3.05 25.30 -1.63
CA LEU A 280 4.18 25.66 -0.79
C LEU A 280 3.81 26.82 0.16
N LEU A 281 4.06 26.60 1.44
CA LEU A 281 4.20 27.63 2.46
C LEU A 281 5.67 27.69 2.86
N SER A 282 6.28 28.87 2.81
CA SER A 282 7.67 29.06 3.23
C SER A 282 7.84 30.37 3.99
N PHE A 283 8.57 30.32 5.11
CA PHE A 283 8.98 31.50 5.88
C PHE A 283 10.26 31.20 6.65
N ASN A 284 11.25 32.10 6.60
CA ASN A 284 12.59 31.86 7.13
C ASN A 284 13.15 30.52 6.59
N SER A 285 13.55 29.60 7.47
CA SER A 285 14.01 28.25 7.13
C SER A 285 12.91 27.18 7.21
N CYS A 286 11.66 27.58 7.48
CA CYS A 286 10.53 26.68 7.68
C CYS A 286 9.73 26.57 6.39
N LYS A 287 9.41 25.34 5.98
CA LYS A 287 8.48 25.10 4.87
C LYS A 287 7.39 24.10 5.26
N GLY A 288 6.22 24.24 4.67
CA GLY A 288 5.10 23.33 4.85
C GLY A 288 4.28 23.26 3.57
N SER A 289 3.33 22.33 3.53
CA SER A 289 2.29 22.30 2.50
C SER A 289 0.97 22.78 3.09
N PHE A 290 0.06 23.30 2.27
CA PHE A 290 -1.34 23.47 2.65
C PHE A 290 -2.25 23.08 1.49
N SER A 291 -3.42 22.55 1.82
CA SER A 291 -4.43 22.23 0.81
C SER A 291 -5.17 23.49 0.33
N ARG A 292 -5.46 23.56 -0.97
CA ARG A 292 -6.38 24.56 -1.55
C ARG A 292 -7.85 24.16 -1.39
N SER A 293 -8.16 22.89 -1.15
CA SER A 293 -9.51 22.34 -0.99
C SER A 293 -9.48 20.97 -0.33
N GLY A 294 -10.36 20.73 0.66
CA GLY A 294 -10.48 19.43 1.34
C GLY A 294 -9.64 19.32 2.62
N GLU A 295 -9.24 18.09 2.93
CA GLU A 295 -8.36 17.76 4.05
C GLU A 295 -6.94 18.30 3.78
N ASP A 296 -6.23 18.67 4.84
CA ASP A 296 -4.95 19.35 4.72
C ASP A 296 -3.80 18.34 4.93
N PRO A 297 -3.10 17.92 3.86
CA PRO A 297 -2.04 16.90 3.95
C PRO A 297 -0.81 17.39 4.71
N GLY A 298 -0.74 18.71 5.01
CA GLY A 298 0.33 19.31 5.80
C GLY A 298 0.03 19.39 7.31
N MET A 299 -0.93 18.63 7.82
CA MET A 299 -1.16 18.46 9.27
C MET A 299 -0.28 17.34 9.82
N ILE A 300 0.18 17.47 11.06
CA ILE A 300 0.92 16.40 11.75
C ILE A 300 -0.03 15.22 11.98
N LEU A 301 0.40 14.02 11.60
CA LEU A 301 -0.42 12.81 11.73
C LEU A 301 -0.72 12.45 13.19
N ASP A 302 -1.91 11.92 13.42
CA ASP A 302 -2.26 11.29 14.70
C ASP A 302 -1.30 10.13 15.02
N GLY A 303 -1.05 9.90 16.30
CA GLY A 303 -0.05 8.95 16.80
C GLY A 303 1.38 9.49 16.84
N THR A 304 1.67 10.62 16.19
CA THR A 304 3.00 11.25 16.21
C THR A 304 3.39 11.68 17.62
N LYS A 305 4.60 11.32 18.07
CA LYS A 305 5.14 11.72 19.37
C LYS A 305 5.27 13.24 19.50
N CYS A 306 4.57 13.84 20.46
CA CYS A 306 4.61 15.28 20.75
C CYS A 306 5.30 15.62 22.08
N GLY A 307 5.62 14.60 22.88
CA GLY A 307 6.35 14.71 24.14
C GLY A 307 6.62 13.34 24.74
N ASN A 308 7.26 13.29 25.90
CA ASN A 308 7.52 12.03 26.60
C ASN A 308 6.20 11.41 27.06
N GLY A 309 5.88 10.21 26.57
CA GLY A 309 4.60 9.54 26.85
C GLY A 309 3.38 10.21 26.21
N MET A 310 3.58 11.14 25.26
CA MET A 310 2.52 11.95 24.67
C MET A 310 2.50 11.85 23.15
N VAL A 311 1.31 11.82 22.57
CA VAL A 311 1.09 11.73 21.12
C VAL A 311 0.04 12.72 20.65
N CYS A 312 0.09 13.02 19.35
CA CYS A 312 -0.93 13.82 18.69
C CYS A 312 -2.20 13.00 18.47
N SER A 313 -3.35 13.59 18.83
CA SER A 313 -4.67 13.07 18.48
C SER A 313 -5.60 14.25 18.20
N HIS A 314 -6.13 14.32 16.99
CA HIS A 314 -7.05 15.38 16.55
C HIS A 314 -6.56 16.80 16.86
N GLY A 315 -5.27 17.06 16.63
CA GLY A 315 -4.66 18.36 16.87
C GLY A 315 -4.38 18.71 18.33
N GLU A 316 -4.47 17.75 19.26
CA GLU A 316 -4.05 17.92 20.66
C GLU A 316 -2.88 17.00 21.01
N CYS A 317 -2.00 17.47 21.91
CA CYS A 317 -0.98 16.64 22.51
C CYS A 317 -1.54 16.03 23.80
N VAL A 318 -1.81 14.72 23.76
CA VAL A 318 -2.49 13.94 24.80
C VAL A 318 -1.63 12.76 25.25
N GLN A 319 -2.01 12.12 26.37
CA GLN A 319 -1.29 10.94 26.87
C GLN A 319 -1.42 9.78 25.88
N ALA A 320 -0.32 9.12 25.57
CA ALA A 320 -0.30 7.99 24.63
C ALA A 320 -1.28 6.88 25.04
N GLU A 321 -1.40 6.63 26.35
CA GLU A 321 -2.29 5.59 26.88
C GLU A 321 -3.78 5.89 26.67
N GLU A 322 -4.19 7.15 26.66
CA GLU A 322 -5.58 7.54 26.42
C GLU A 322 -6.02 7.23 24.97
N VAL A 323 -5.05 7.27 24.05
CA VAL A 323 -5.23 7.04 22.60
C VAL A 323 -5.09 5.55 22.26
N PHE A 324 -4.00 4.91 22.68
CA PHE A 324 -3.68 3.56 22.23
C PHE A 324 -4.34 2.45 23.06
N ARG A 325 -4.54 2.68 24.36
CA ARG A 325 -5.18 1.73 25.31
C ARG A 325 -4.60 0.32 25.25
N SER A 326 -3.30 0.23 25.04
CA SER A 326 -2.55 -1.01 24.76
C SER A 326 -1.57 -1.38 25.86
N THR A 327 -1.55 -0.63 26.98
CA THR A 327 -0.60 -0.88 28.07
C THR A 327 -0.64 -2.34 28.53
N ASN A 328 0.55 -2.92 28.62
CA ASN A 328 0.79 -4.30 29.05
C ASN A 328 0.03 -5.35 28.22
N CYS A 329 -0.31 -5.08 26.96
CA CYS A 329 -1.01 -6.05 26.13
C CYS A 329 -0.20 -7.34 25.95
N SER A 330 1.07 -7.25 25.52
CA SER A 330 1.93 -8.43 25.34
C SER A 330 2.19 -9.19 26.65
N ALA A 331 2.09 -8.54 27.82
CA ALA A 331 2.24 -9.22 29.11
C ALA A 331 1.07 -10.17 29.42
N LYS A 332 -0.04 -10.09 28.68
CA LYS A 332 -1.18 -11.01 28.77
C LYS A 332 -1.03 -12.22 27.83
N CYS A 333 -0.06 -12.18 26.92
CA CYS A 333 0.22 -13.28 26.02
C CYS A 333 1.02 -14.38 26.73
N SER A 334 0.66 -15.63 26.45
CA SER A 334 1.32 -16.81 27.00
C SER A 334 2.35 -17.35 26.01
N GLY A 335 3.33 -18.11 26.51
CA GLY A 335 4.40 -18.64 25.68
C GLY A 335 5.26 -17.53 25.06
N HIS A 336 5.76 -17.79 23.86
CA HIS A 336 6.54 -16.84 23.07
C HIS A 336 5.64 -16.08 22.09
N ALA A 337 4.79 -15.21 22.65
CA ALA A 337 3.81 -14.45 21.89
C ALA A 337 3.81 -12.97 22.23
N VAL A 338 3.45 -12.16 21.25
CA VAL A 338 3.33 -10.71 21.33
C VAL A 338 1.94 -10.25 20.93
N CYS A 339 1.53 -9.12 21.49
CA CYS A 339 0.25 -8.52 21.16
C CYS A 339 0.31 -7.75 19.83
N ASP A 340 -0.63 -8.05 18.96
CA ASP A 340 -0.82 -7.37 17.68
C ASP A 340 -1.75 -6.15 17.80
N HIS A 341 -2.00 -5.52 16.65
CA HIS A 341 -2.88 -4.37 16.53
C HIS A 341 -4.35 -4.61 16.83
N GLU A 342 -4.81 -5.86 16.80
CA GLU A 342 -6.17 -6.27 17.16
C GLU A 342 -6.31 -6.61 18.65
N LEU A 343 -5.23 -6.43 19.43
CA LEU A 343 -5.12 -6.85 20.83
C LEU A 343 -5.21 -8.37 21.02
N GLN A 344 -4.82 -9.13 20.00
CA GLN A 344 -4.69 -10.58 20.04
C GLN A 344 -3.22 -10.98 20.17
N CYS A 345 -2.97 -12.22 20.60
CA CYS A 345 -1.63 -12.75 20.77
C CYS A 345 -1.21 -13.53 19.53
N GLN A 346 -0.07 -13.14 18.95
CA GLN A 346 0.58 -13.78 17.82
C GLN A 346 1.93 -14.32 18.27
N CYS A 347 2.31 -15.51 17.81
CA CYS A 347 3.63 -16.06 18.16
C CYS A 347 4.76 -15.17 17.63
N GLU A 348 5.88 -15.15 18.34
CA GLU A 348 7.10 -14.53 17.84
C GLU A 348 7.74 -15.40 16.74
N GLU A 349 8.58 -14.79 15.91
CA GLU A 349 9.37 -15.51 14.92
C GLU A 349 10.17 -16.66 15.58
N GLY A 350 10.13 -17.83 14.97
CA GLY A 350 10.72 -19.06 15.52
C GLY A 350 9.80 -19.88 16.41
N TRP A 351 8.54 -19.46 16.60
CA TRP A 351 7.55 -20.17 17.42
C TRP A 351 6.28 -20.50 16.64
N ALA A 352 5.68 -21.65 16.96
CA ALA A 352 4.54 -22.17 16.21
C ALA A 352 3.18 -21.88 16.88
N PRO A 353 2.17 -21.39 16.13
CA PRO A 353 0.80 -21.27 16.61
C PRO A 353 0.16 -22.65 16.88
N PRO A 354 -0.89 -22.72 17.73
CA PRO A 354 -1.62 -21.59 18.33
C PRO A 354 -1.10 -21.14 19.71
N ASN A 355 -0.31 -21.96 20.41
CA ASN A 355 0.07 -21.68 21.80
C ASN A 355 1.45 -21.05 21.97
N CYS A 356 2.28 -21.05 20.92
CA CYS A 356 3.61 -20.44 20.92
C CYS A 356 4.58 -21.07 21.95
N ASP A 357 4.42 -22.37 22.24
CA ASP A 357 5.23 -23.13 23.21
C ASP A 357 6.30 -24.03 22.55
N SER A 358 6.18 -24.26 21.24
CA SER A 358 7.11 -25.10 20.47
C SER A 358 7.87 -24.26 19.45
N SER A 359 9.19 -24.44 19.41
CA SER A 359 10.02 -23.87 18.35
C SER A 359 9.68 -24.48 16.99
N SER A 360 9.73 -23.69 15.93
CA SER A 360 9.52 -24.16 14.56
C SER A 360 10.68 -24.98 13.99
#